data_AF-A0A4V1TJR4-F1
#
_entry.id   AF-A0A4V1TJR4-F1
#
_cell.length_a   1.000
_cell.length_b   1.000
_cell.length_c   1.000
_cell.angle_alpha   90.00
_cell.angle_beta   90.00
_cell.angle_gamma   90.00
#
_symmetry.space_group_name_H-M   'P 1'
#
loop_
_entity.id
_entity.type
_entity.pdbx_description
1 polymer ?
#
loop_
_entity_poly.entity_id
_entity_poly.type
_entity_poly.pdbx_seq_one_letter_code
_entity_poly.pdbx_strand_id
1 'polypeptide(L)'
;MTSTTPTDPSPVIALPRGGAYVATPHGAIQFGIPPETIKDSMALRLVVPTIYVVPHDLFHRRRGLNVAECEFPAYYNFFLLKRRIRLVIDDASVEARVRAVFQESLFGPLVAPPDLEFDDDYPADIRPDFRREMDNFRRGIDGKRLEVDTLVEFVRFDPRGLAQLGPGLAVQQVPGGYEVVVDGGVHGRVPAEVELPDRRSEVVPSTPFNPPSLGVTVLGASHGFDPAGKTTGFVIWVDGRVEAVAGAEHGDAERGRVE
;
A
#
# COMPACT_ATOMS: atom_id res chain seq x y z
N MET A 1 21.44 46.23 4.88
CA MET A 1 21.08 45.75 3.52
C MET A 1 20.52 44.36 3.69
N THR A 2 19.23 44.24 3.44
CA THR A 2 18.40 43.07 3.74
C THR A 2 18.77 41.90 2.84
N SER A 3 18.99 40.77 3.49
CA SER A 3 18.98 39.41 2.94
C SER A 3 17.70 39.16 2.15
N THR A 4 17.82 38.47 1.02
CA THR A 4 16.78 37.56 0.52
C THR A 4 17.44 36.56 -0.43
N THR A 5 17.85 35.43 0.13
CA THR A 5 18.09 34.19 -0.62
C THR A 5 16.76 33.72 -1.22
N PRO A 6 16.73 33.15 -2.44
CA PRO A 6 15.54 32.49 -2.95
C PRO A 6 15.33 31.21 -2.14
N THR A 7 14.18 31.11 -1.49
CA THR A 7 13.70 29.86 -0.88
C THR A 7 13.29 28.93 -2.01
N ASP A 8 14.23 28.12 -2.51
CA ASP A 8 13.90 26.98 -3.35
C ASP A 8 12.97 26.07 -2.52
N PRO A 9 11.78 25.67 -3.01
CA PRO A 9 10.95 24.73 -2.27
C PRO A 9 11.80 23.47 -1.98
N SER A 10 11.75 23.02 -0.72
CA SER A 10 12.38 21.77 -0.32
C SER A 10 12.04 20.70 -1.38
N PRO A 11 13.04 20.00 -1.96
CA PRO A 11 12.82 18.98 -2.98
C PRO A 11 12.01 17.78 -2.45
N VAL A 12 11.76 17.77 -1.14
CA VAL A 12 10.98 16.77 -0.41
C VAL A 12 9.66 17.39 0.04
N ILE A 13 8.54 16.79 -0.39
CA ILE A 13 7.18 17.14 -0.02
C ILE A 13 6.66 16.07 0.95
N ALA A 14 6.27 16.45 2.17
CA ALA A 14 5.59 15.53 3.09
C ALA A 14 4.17 15.24 2.59
N LEU A 15 3.80 13.97 2.56
CA LEU A 15 2.47 13.54 2.11
C LEU A 15 1.46 13.54 3.28
N PRO A 16 0.24 14.08 3.11
CA PRO A 16 -0.75 14.19 4.18
C PRO A 16 -1.09 12.89 4.94
N ARG A 17 -1.08 11.73 4.27
CA ARG A 17 -1.33 10.40 4.88
C ARG A 17 -0.05 9.76 5.45
N GLY A 18 1.09 10.40 5.24
CA GLY A 18 2.40 9.97 5.68
C GLY A 18 3.32 9.58 4.53
N GLY A 19 4.62 9.58 4.84
CA GLY A 19 5.68 9.42 3.86
C GLY A 19 6.08 10.72 3.18
N ALA A 20 6.97 10.62 2.21
CA ALA A 20 7.57 11.77 1.54
C ALA A 20 7.66 11.55 0.04
N TYR A 21 7.58 12.64 -0.71
CA TYR A 21 7.62 12.67 -2.17
C TYR A 21 8.81 13.53 -2.62
N VAL A 22 9.60 13.01 -3.55
CA VAL A 22 10.75 13.71 -4.12
C VAL A 22 10.61 13.76 -5.63
N ALA A 23 10.43 14.96 -6.18
CA ALA A 23 10.43 15.18 -7.62
C ALA A 23 11.88 15.22 -8.13
N THR A 24 12.21 14.41 -9.15
CA THR A 24 13.52 14.44 -9.81
C THR A 24 13.35 14.57 -11.33
N PRO A 25 14.39 15.02 -12.05
CA PRO A 25 14.39 15.00 -13.52
C PRO A 25 14.14 13.60 -14.13
N HIS A 26 14.41 12.53 -13.38
CA HIS A 26 14.26 11.13 -13.82
C HIS A 26 12.93 10.49 -13.37
N GLY A 27 12.01 11.30 -12.82
CA GLY A 27 10.73 10.85 -12.29
C GLY A 27 10.61 10.99 -10.79
N ALA A 28 9.38 10.90 -10.30
CA ALA A 28 9.08 11.05 -8.88
C ALA A 28 9.39 9.77 -8.09
N ILE A 29 9.92 9.95 -6.88
CA ILE A 29 10.14 8.91 -5.89
C ILE A 29 9.26 9.18 -4.69
N GLN A 30 8.63 8.14 -4.15
CA GLN A 30 7.95 8.23 -2.86
C GLN A 30 8.62 7.31 -1.83
N PHE A 31 8.72 7.80 -0.60
CA PHE A 31 9.27 7.11 0.55
C PHE A 31 8.17 6.87 1.56
N GLY A 32 8.01 5.62 2.01
CA GLY A 32 6.86 5.23 2.82
C GLY A 32 5.60 5.09 1.97
N ILE A 33 4.81 4.05 2.26
CA ILE A 33 3.65 3.66 1.47
C ILE A 33 2.49 3.35 2.42
N PRO A 34 1.99 4.33 3.20
CA PRO A 34 0.79 4.13 4.02
C PRO A 34 -0.44 3.89 3.13
N PRO A 35 -1.57 3.43 3.70
CA PRO A 35 -2.77 3.18 2.93
C PRO A 35 -3.23 4.42 2.19
N GLU A 36 -3.82 4.21 1.01
CA GLU A 36 -4.37 5.26 0.15
C GLU A 36 -3.37 6.34 -0.30
N THR A 37 -2.06 6.13 -0.19
CA THR A 37 -1.04 7.16 -0.47
C THR A 37 -1.12 7.80 -1.87
N ILE A 38 -1.62 7.08 -2.89
CA ILE A 38 -1.83 7.64 -4.24
C ILE A 38 -2.82 8.81 -4.21
N LYS A 39 -3.81 8.78 -3.31
CA LYS A 39 -4.79 9.85 -3.18
C LYS A 39 -4.13 11.18 -2.83
N ASP A 40 -3.00 11.15 -2.10
CA ASP A 40 -2.23 12.36 -1.83
C ASP A 40 -1.59 12.92 -3.10
N SER A 41 -0.99 12.05 -3.94
CA SER A 41 -0.46 12.47 -5.25
C SER A 41 -1.57 13.08 -6.11
N MET A 42 -2.76 12.47 -6.15
CA MET A 42 -3.90 12.97 -6.93
C MET A 42 -4.42 14.31 -6.38
N ALA A 43 -4.61 14.42 -5.07
CA ALA A 43 -5.13 15.62 -4.40
C ALA A 43 -4.16 16.81 -4.55
N LEU A 44 -2.86 16.56 -4.41
CA LEU A 44 -1.80 17.56 -4.59
C LEU A 44 -1.47 17.82 -6.06
N ARG A 45 -2.12 17.13 -7.00
CA ARG A 45 -1.85 17.19 -8.45
C ARG A 45 -0.38 16.90 -8.80
N LEU A 46 0.26 16.03 -8.02
CA LEU A 46 1.59 15.52 -8.27
C LEU A 46 1.55 14.40 -9.31
N VAL A 47 2.66 14.19 -10.01
CA VAL A 47 2.82 13.01 -10.84
C VAL A 47 2.85 11.79 -9.94
N VAL A 48 1.95 10.83 -10.18
CA VAL A 48 1.95 9.56 -9.44
C VAL A 48 3.32 8.88 -9.62
N PRO A 49 4.02 8.50 -8.54
CA PRO A 49 5.34 7.90 -8.64
C PRO A 49 5.32 6.57 -9.40
N THR A 50 6.46 6.26 -10.01
CA THR A 50 6.79 4.91 -10.52
C THR A 50 7.93 4.27 -9.74
N ILE A 51 8.43 4.95 -8.71
CA ILE A 51 9.50 4.50 -7.83
C ILE A 51 9.03 4.71 -6.40
N TYR A 52 9.02 3.64 -5.63
CA TYR A 52 8.66 3.68 -4.22
C TYR A 52 9.76 3.03 -3.40
N VAL A 53 10.22 3.72 -2.36
CA VAL A 53 11.15 3.19 -1.36
C VAL A 53 10.31 2.64 -0.21
N VAL A 54 10.33 1.32 -0.10
CA VAL A 54 9.64 0.59 0.96
C VAL A 54 10.37 0.87 2.28
N PRO A 55 9.67 1.27 3.35
CA PRO A 55 10.31 1.57 4.62
C PRO A 55 10.91 0.31 5.24
N HIS A 56 11.95 0.49 6.06
CA HIS A 56 12.57 -0.63 6.79
C HIS A 56 11.54 -1.34 7.69
N ASP A 57 10.83 -0.54 8.50
CA ASP A 57 9.69 -1.01 9.28
C ASP A 57 8.43 -0.99 8.41
N LEU A 58 8.00 -2.17 7.97
CA LEU A 58 6.77 -2.31 7.16
C LEU A 58 5.49 -1.97 7.94
N PHE A 59 5.56 -1.98 9.27
CA PHE A 59 4.40 -1.79 10.14
C PHE A 59 4.69 -0.81 11.27
N HIS A 60 3.94 0.27 11.32
CA HIS A 60 4.06 1.30 12.34
C HIS A 60 3.31 0.90 13.62
N ARG A 61 4.01 0.19 14.51
CA ARG A 61 3.44 -0.46 15.72
C ARG A 61 2.61 0.45 16.61
N ARG A 62 3.06 1.70 16.87
CA ARG A 62 2.33 2.64 17.73
C ARG A 62 0.96 3.05 17.16
N ARG A 63 0.83 2.99 15.83
CA ARG A 63 -0.38 3.41 15.12
C ARG A 63 -1.24 2.21 14.71
N GLY A 64 -0.66 1.01 14.70
CA GLY A 64 -1.32 -0.20 14.23
C GLY A 64 -1.45 -0.25 12.71
N LEU A 65 -0.56 0.43 11.99
CA LEU A 65 -0.70 0.73 10.56
C LEU A 65 0.33 -0.01 9.71
N ASN A 66 -0.11 -0.64 8.62
CA ASN A 66 0.81 -1.06 7.54
C ASN A 66 1.30 0.18 6.76
N VAL A 67 2.61 0.40 6.70
CA VAL A 67 3.23 1.53 5.96
C VAL A 67 3.96 1.07 4.70
N ALA A 68 3.68 -0.16 4.26
CA ALA A 68 4.18 -0.79 3.05
C ALA A 68 3.02 -1.35 2.18
N GLU A 69 1.93 -0.60 2.03
CA GLU A 69 0.77 -0.90 1.17
C GLU A 69 1.12 -0.76 -0.32
N CYS A 70 1.98 -1.65 -0.83
CA CYS A 70 2.55 -1.56 -2.19
C CYS A 70 1.53 -1.86 -3.30
N GLU A 71 0.45 -2.57 -2.96
CA GLU A 71 -0.52 -3.15 -3.90
C GLU A 71 -1.27 -2.08 -4.68
N PHE A 72 -1.89 -1.13 -4.00
CA PHE A 72 -2.63 -0.05 -4.63
C PHE A 72 -1.75 0.78 -5.61
N PRO A 73 -0.55 1.24 -5.21
CA PRO A 73 0.40 1.87 -6.12
C PRO A 73 0.70 1.06 -7.38
N ALA A 74 0.93 -0.24 -7.23
CA ALA A 74 1.20 -1.12 -8.36
C ALA A 74 -0.03 -1.28 -9.26
N TYR A 75 -1.21 -1.51 -8.69
CA TYR A 75 -2.46 -1.71 -9.43
C TYR A 75 -2.85 -0.45 -10.21
N TYR A 76 -2.76 0.72 -9.58
CA TYR A 76 -3.05 1.99 -10.25
C TYR A 76 -2.10 2.23 -11.44
N ASN A 77 -0.79 2.06 -11.21
CA ASN A 77 0.18 2.25 -12.27
C ASN A 77 0.00 1.24 -13.41
N PHE A 78 -0.25 -0.03 -13.08
CA PHE A 78 -0.36 -1.09 -14.09
C PHE A 78 -1.70 -1.07 -14.84
N PHE A 79 -2.83 -1.11 -14.12
CA PHE A 79 -4.14 -1.25 -14.75
C PHE A 79 -4.64 0.07 -15.35
N LEU A 80 -4.37 1.22 -14.74
CA LEU A 80 -4.87 2.51 -15.19
C LEU A 80 -3.83 3.25 -16.03
N LEU A 81 -2.59 3.36 -15.54
CA LEU A 81 -1.53 4.12 -16.23
C LEU A 81 -0.69 3.28 -17.20
N LYS A 82 -0.96 1.97 -17.31
CA LYS A 82 -0.28 1.02 -18.22
C LYS A 82 1.25 1.03 -18.09
N ARG A 83 1.76 1.16 -16.86
CA ARG A 83 3.19 1.19 -16.55
C ARG A 83 3.52 0.38 -15.30
N ARG A 84 4.75 -0.12 -15.23
CA ARG A 84 5.30 -0.88 -14.11
C ARG A 84 5.88 0.07 -13.05
N ILE A 85 5.82 -0.31 -11.78
CA ILE A 85 6.53 0.42 -10.71
C ILE A 85 7.83 -0.27 -10.32
N ARG A 86 8.73 0.48 -9.69
CA ARG A 86 9.91 -0.05 -9.01
C ARG A 86 9.74 0.06 -7.51
N LEU A 87 9.92 -1.04 -6.79
CA LEU A 87 9.97 -1.08 -5.34
C LEU A 87 11.43 -1.21 -4.91
N VAL A 88 11.94 -0.16 -4.27
CA VAL A 88 13.26 -0.16 -3.65
C VAL A 88 13.13 -0.75 -2.26
N ILE A 89 13.89 -1.81 -1.99
CA ILE A 89 13.75 -2.63 -0.79
C ILE A 89 15.13 -2.96 -0.19
N ASP A 90 15.16 -3.24 1.11
CA ASP A 90 16.40 -3.55 1.83
C ASP A 90 17.07 -4.82 1.32
N ASP A 91 16.35 -5.95 1.32
CA ASP A 91 16.94 -7.24 1.05
C ASP A 91 15.95 -8.27 0.48
N ALA A 92 16.46 -9.47 0.20
CA ALA A 92 15.70 -10.59 -0.34
C ALA A 92 14.57 -11.09 0.58
N SER A 93 14.71 -10.94 1.90
CA SER A 93 13.67 -11.31 2.86
C SER A 93 12.50 -10.33 2.78
N VAL A 94 12.77 -9.02 2.70
CA VAL A 94 11.73 -8.01 2.46
C VAL A 94 11.04 -8.27 1.12
N GLU A 95 11.80 -8.56 0.06
CA GLU A 95 11.23 -8.92 -1.23
C GLU A 95 10.26 -10.08 -1.14
N ALA A 96 10.67 -11.17 -0.50
CA ALA A 96 9.86 -12.39 -0.39
C ALA A 96 8.52 -12.10 0.29
N ARG A 97 8.51 -11.28 1.35
CA ARG A 97 7.27 -10.88 2.05
C ARG A 97 6.37 -10.03 1.16
N VAL A 98 6.91 -9.00 0.51
CA VAL A 98 6.12 -8.12 -0.37
C VAL A 98 5.59 -8.89 -1.58
N ARG A 99 6.40 -9.79 -2.15
CA ARG A 99 5.98 -10.68 -3.24
C ARG A 99 4.88 -11.64 -2.81
N ALA A 100 4.95 -12.18 -1.60
CA ALA A 100 3.89 -13.03 -1.05
C ALA A 100 2.58 -12.25 -0.90
N VAL A 101 2.63 -11.01 -0.43
CA VAL A 101 1.45 -10.12 -0.34
C VAL A 101 0.79 -9.94 -1.72
N PHE A 102 1.55 -9.56 -2.76
CA PHE A 102 1.04 -9.49 -4.13
C PHE A 102 0.50 -10.81 -4.66
N GLN A 103 1.18 -11.92 -4.36
CA GLN A 103 0.76 -13.25 -4.79
C GLN A 103 -0.60 -13.60 -4.19
N GLU A 104 -0.79 -13.40 -2.89
CA GLU A 104 -2.04 -13.74 -2.20
C GLU A 104 -3.18 -12.79 -2.60
N SER A 105 -2.94 -11.48 -2.68
CA SER A 105 -4.03 -10.52 -2.90
C SER A 105 -4.48 -10.39 -4.34
N LEU A 106 -3.57 -10.49 -5.32
CA LEU A 106 -3.92 -10.33 -6.73
C LEU A 106 -4.21 -11.66 -7.41
N PHE A 107 -3.46 -12.68 -7.02
CA PHE A 107 -3.40 -13.93 -7.75
C PHE A 107 -3.96 -15.10 -6.94
N GLY A 108 -4.17 -14.93 -5.63
CA GLY A 108 -4.61 -15.95 -4.69
C GLY A 108 -3.50 -16.94 -4.31
N PRO A 109 -3.82 -17.90 -3.43
CA PRO A 109 -2.86 -18.81 -2.83
C PRO A 109 -2.18 -19.69 -3.88
N LEU A 110 -0.91 -20.04 -3.61
CA LEU A 110 -0.17 -20.99 -4.45
C LEU A 110 -0.60 -22.43 -4.23
N VAL A 111 -1.29 -22.71 -3.13
CA VAL A 111 -1.74 -24.04 -2.73
C VAL A 111 -3.26 -24.11 -2.89
N ALA A 112 -3.75 -25.26 -3.38
CA ALA A 112 -5.18 -25.50 -3.46
C ALA A 112 -5.81 -25.52 -2.06
N PRO A 113 -7.07 -25.09 -1.92
CA PRO A 113 -7.78 -25.19 -0.66
C PRO A 113 -7.84 -26.65 -0.19
N PRO A 114 -7.75 -26.89 1.13
CA PRO A 114 -7.83 -28.24 1.68
C PRO A 114 -9.24 -28.81 1.48
N ASP A 115 -9.34 -30.14 1.46
CA ASP A 115 -10.63 -30.84 1.33
C ASP A 115 -11.63 -30.47 2.44
N LEU A 116 -11.13 -30.00 3.58
CA LEU A 116 -11.94 -29.54 4.73
C LEU A 116 -12.82 -28.32 4.40
N GLU A 117 -12.56 -27.59 3.31
CA GLU A 117 -13.45 -26.51 2.87
C GLU A 117 -14.77 -27.02 2.26
N PHE A 118 -14.83 -28.32 1.96
CA PHE A 118 -16.04 -28.97 1.47
C PHE A 118 -16.65 -29.85 2.57
N ASP A 119 -17.98 -29.92 2.57
CA ASP A 119 -18.69 -30.90 3.38
C ASP A 119 -18.25 -32.32 2.99
N ASP A 120 -18.21 -33.24 3.95
CA ASP A 120 -17.76 -34.62 3.74
C ASP A 120 -18.58 -35.33 2.65
N ASP A 121 -19.88 -35.00 2.54
CA ASP A 121 -20.79 -35.58 1.55
C ASP A 121 -20.78 -34.81 0.20
N TYR A 122 -20.00 -33.73 0.07
CA TYR A 122 -19.93 -32.94 -1.16
C TYR A 122 -19.09 -33.66 -2.24
N PRO A 123 -19.68 -34.09 -3.37
CA PRO A 123 -19.00 -34.95 -4.33
C PRO A 123 -17.76 -34.29 -4.95
N ALA A 124 -16.63 -35.00 -4.95
CA ALA A 124 -15.34 -34.47 -5.39
C ALA A 124 -15.27 -34.14 -6.89
N ASP A 125 -16.07 -34.82 -7.72
CA ASP A 125 -16.09 -34.68 -9.19
C ASP A 125 -16.78 -33.39 -9.66
N ILE A 126 -17.60 -32.77 -8.81
CA ILE A 126 -18.26 -31.48 -9.08
C ILE A 126 -17.64 -30.30 -8.32
N ARG A 127 -16.58 -30.54 -7.53
CA ARG A 127 -15.86 -29.46 -6.83
C ARG A 127 -15.22 -28.49 -7.85
N PRO A 128 -15.20 -27.18 -7.57
CA PRO A 128 -14.52 -26.21 -8.41
C PRO A 128 -13.02 -26.53 -8.54
N ASP A 129 -12.50 -26.47 -9.77
CA ASP A 129 -11.05 -26.47 -10.01
C ASP A 129 -10.53 -25.04 -9.83
N PHE A 130 -10.28 -24.66 -8.57
CA PHE A 130 -9.78 -23.34 -8.21
C PHE A 130 -8.47 -23.00 -8.91
N ARG A 131 -7.60 -23.99 -9.14
CA ARG A 131 -6.33 -23.75 -9.83
C ARG A 131 -6.55 -23.31 -11.28
N ARG A 132 -7.47 -23.98 -11.98
CA ARG A 132 -7.85 -23.61 -13.35
C ARG A 132 -8.56 -22.27 -13.40
N GLU A 133 -9.46 -22.01 -12.45
CA GLU A 133 -10.18 -20.73 -12.35
C GLU A 133 -9.23 -19.55 -12.09
N MET A 134 -8.31 -19.70 -11.12
CA MET A 134 -7.30 -18.71 -10.83
C MET A 134 -6.38 -18.48 -12.02
N ASP A 135 -5.93 -19.53 -12.71
CA ASP A 135 -5.10 -19.37 -13.92
C ASP A 135 -5.85 -18.65 -15.05
N ASN A 136 -7.17 -18.84 -15.16
CA ASN A 136 -8.00 -18.09 -16.10
C ASN A 136 -8.04 -16.59 -15.78
N PHE A 137 -8.25 -16.20 -14.52
CA PHE A 137 -8.29 -14.79 -14.11
C PHE A 137 -6.92 -14.10 -14.10
N ARG A 138 -5.83 -14.88 -14.04
CA ARG A 138 -4.46 -14.37 -14.18
C ARG A 138 -4.09 -14.00 -15.62
N ARG A 139 -4.97 -14.15 -16.60
CA ARG A 139 -4.64 -13.84 -18.01
C ARG A 139 -5.08 -12.43 -18.39
N GLY A 140 -4.15 -11.67 -18.94
CA GLY A 140 -4.42 -10.35 -19.54
C GLY A 140 -5.26 -10.47 -20.81
N ILE A 141 -5.70 -9.31 -21.33
CA ILE A 141 -6.45 -9.23 -22.60
C ILE A 141 -5.65 -9.82 -23.77
N ASP A 142 -4.33 -9.78 -23.70
CA ASP A 142 -3.43 -10.38 -24.70
C ASP A 142 -3.20 -11.89 -24.50
N GLY A 143 -3.92 -12.51 -23.55
CA GLY A 143 -3.83 -13.93 -23.20
C GLY A 143 -2.59 -14.31 -22.39
N LYS A 144 -1.69 -13.35 -22.11
CA LYS A 144 -0.48 -13.61 -21.32
C LYS A 144 -0.83 -13.71 -19.85
N ARG A 145 -0.12 -14.61 -19.18
CA ARG A 145 -0.23 -14.76 -17.73
C ARG A 145 0.44 -13.56 -17.05
N LEU A 146 -0.32 -12.93 -16.16
CA LEU A 146 0.15 -11.87 -15.29
C LEU A 146 0.88 -12.50 -14.11
N GLU A 147 2.06 -11.97 -13.82
CA GLU A 147 2.89 -12.34 -12.67
C GLU A 147 3.20 -11.07 -11.86
N VAL A 148 3.71 -11.22 -10.64
CA VAL A 148 4.09 -10.06 -9.80
C VAL A 148 5.06 -9.14 -10.55
N ASP A 149 6.01 -9.74 -11.28
CA ASP A 149 7.03 -9.00 -12.06
C ASP A 149 6.45 -8.26 -13.27
N THR A 150 5.19 -8.53 -13.63
CA THR A 150 4.45 -7.78 -14.64
C THR A 150 4.05 -6.40 -14.12
N LEU A 151 3.75 -6.28 -12.82
CA LEU A 151 3.31 -5.05 -12.16
C LEU A 151 4.45 -4.30 -11.46
N VAL A 152 5.45 -5.03 -10.98
CA VAL A 152 6.51 -4.53 -10.11
C VAL A 152 7.89 -4.99 -10.56
N GLU A 153 8.88 -4.13 -10.45
CA GLU A 153 10.29 -4.48 -10.48
C GLU A 153 10.89 -4.22 -9.10
N PHE A 154 11.58 -5.19 -8.54
CA PHE A 154 12.26 -5.03 -7.25
C PHE A 154 13.70 -4.55 -7.48
N VAL A 155 14.08 -3.49 -6.76
CA VAL A 155 15.45 -2.96 -6.74
C VAL A 155 15.95 -3.06 -5.31
N ARG A 156 16.97 -3.88 -5.09
CA ARG A 156 17.56 -4.04 -3.75
C ARG A 156 18.68 -3.03 -3.54
N PHE A 157 18.84 -2.57 -2.31
CA PHE A 157 20.05 -1.89 -1.90
C PHE A 157 21.25 -2.87 -1.99
N ASP A 158 22.39 -2.38 -2.48
CA ASP A 158 23.64 -3.12 -2.46
C ASP A 158 24.23 -3.16 -1.02
N PRO A 159 25.31 -3.93 -0.76
CA PRO A 159 25.95 -3.98 0.56
C PRO A 159 26.48 -2.63 1.09
N ARG A 160 26.53 -1.58 0.26
CA ARG A 160 26.91 -0.22 0.65
C ARG A 160 25.68 0.67 0.87
N GLY A 161 24.47 0.10 0.79
CA GLY A 161 23.22 0.83 0.95
C GLY A 161 22.83 1.64 -0.30
N LEU A 162 23.36 1.34 -1.48
CA LEU A 162 23.06 2.07 -2.72
C LEU A 162 22.08 1.28 -3.58
N ALA A 163 20.97 1.91 -3.98
CA ALA A 163 20.04 1.40 -4.98
C ALA A 163 20.12 2.26 -6.25
N GLN A 164 20.62 1.67 -7.35
CA GLN A 164 20.70 2.35 -8.64
C GLN A 164 19.36 2.27 -9.38
N LEU A 165 18.82 3.43 -9.78
CA LEU A 165 17.50 3.57 -10.40
C LEU A 165 17.57 4.02 -11.87
N GLY A 166 18.71 3.86 -12.50
CA GLY A 166 18.99 4.24 -13.89
C GLY A 166 20.15 5.23 -14.00
N PRO A 167 20.49 5.67 -15.22
CA PRO A 167 21.55 6.64 -15.43
C PRO A 167 21.19 7.96 -14.72
N GLY A 168 22.04 8.39 -13.79
CA GLY A 168 21.85 9.68 -13.09
C GLY A 168 20.90 9.65 -11.89
N LEU A 169 20.26 8.53 -11.54
CA LEU A 169 19.38 8.46 -10.37
C LEU A 169 19.72 7.29 -9.44
N ALA A 170 19.92 7.58 -8.16
CA ALA A 170 20.08 6.57 -7.12
C ALA A 170 19.45 7.00 -5.79
N VAL A 171 19.23 6.02 -4.92
CA VAL A 171 18.90 6.25 -3.51
C VAL A 171 20.01 5.63 -2.66
N GLN A 172 20.56 6.39 -1.73
CA GLN A 172 21.61 5.97 -0.81
C GLN A 172 21.04 5.92 0.62
N GLN A 173 21.18 4.79 1.30
CA GLN A 173 20.94 4.70 2.73
C GLN A 173 22.01 5.47 3.49
N VAL A 174 21.59 6.29 4.44
CA VAL A 174 22.46 7.05 5.34
C VAL A 174 21.95 6.93 6.78
N PRO A 175 22.77 7.25 7.81
CA PRO A 175 22.30 7.23 9.18
C PRO A 175 21.03 8.09 9.36
N GLY A 176 19.93 7.45 9.77
CA GLY A 176 18.65 8.11 10.01
C GLY A 176 17.73 8.27 8.79
N GLY A 177 18.12 7.81 7.59
CA GLY A 177 17.27 7.95 6.41
C GLY A 177 17.94 7.63 5.09
N TYR A 178 17.54 8.40 4.08
CA TYR A 178 17.92 8.20 2.69
C TYR A 178 18.33 9.52 2.04
N GLU A 179 19.29 9.46 1.14
CA GLU A 179 19.62 10.53 0.21
C GLU A 179 19.19 10.13 -1.20
N VAL A 180 18.44 11.01 -1.85
CA VAL A 180 18.18 10.93 -3.29
C VAL A 180 19.36 11.58 -3.99
N VAL A 181 20.03 10.84 -4.88
CA VAL A 181 21.19 11.31 -5.63
C VAL A 181 20.80 11.47 -7.09
N VAL A 182 20.97 12.69 -7.63
CA VAL A 182 20.73 13.04 -9.04
C VAL A 182 22.05 13.51 -9.64
N ASP A 183 22.50 12.86 -10.73
CA ASP A 183 23.74 13.16 -11.45
C ASP A 183 24.98 13.31 -10.54
N GLY A 184 25.02 12.49 -9.48
CA GLY A 184 26.11 12.45 -8.49
C GLY A 184 26.00 13.47 -7.35
N GLY A 185 25.00 14.37 -7.38
CA GLY A 185 24.71 15.32 -6.31
C GLY A 185 23.54 14.89 -5.42
N VAL A 186 23.58 15.24 -4.12
CA VAL A 186 22.46 15.02 -3.21
C VAL A 186 21.33 16.00 -3.58
N HIS A 187 20.22 15.44 -4.04
CA HIS A 187 19.02 16.17 -4.46
C HIS A 187 18.01 16.33 -3.31
N GLY A 188 17.93 15.37 -2.39
CA GLY A 188 16.99 15.45 -1.26
C GLY A 188 17.33 14.45 -0.17
N ARG A 189 16.90 14.74 1.07
CA ARG A 189 17.10 13.87 2.23
C ARG A 189 15.75 13.54 2.86
N VAL A 190 15.51 12.26 3.09
CA VAL A 190 14.25 11.75 3.64
C VAL A 190 14.53 10.92 4.89
N PRO A 191 13.82 11.12 6.00
CA PRO A 191 13.94 10.26 7.19
C PRO A 191 13.62 8.79 6.90
N ALA A 192 14.20 7.87 7.69
CA ALA A 192 13.91 6.45 7.59
C ALA A 192 12.49 6.10 8.09
N GLU A 193 12.05 6.80 9.13
CA GLU A 193 10.75 6.58 9.76
C GLU A 193 9.65 7.27 8.95
N VAL A 194 8.55 6.54 8.72
CA VAL A 194 7.35 7.09 8.06
C VAL A 194 6.56 7.86 9.10
N GLU A 195 6.64 9.19 9.03
CA GLU A 195 5.81 10.06 9.86
C GLU A 195 4.35 9.97 9.41
N LEU A 196 3.45 9.72 10.36
CA LEU A 196 2.01 9.55 10.13
C LEU A 196 1.25 10.72 10.76
N PRO A 197 0.18 11.24 10.12
CA PRO A 197 -0.59 12.36 10.65
C PRO A 197 -1.21 12.01 12.00
N ASP A 198 -1.38 12.96 12.90
CA ASP A 198 -2.04 12.72 14.19
C ASP A 198 -3.44 12.12 14.03
N ARG A 199 -3.83 11.24 14.97
CA ARG A 199 -5.22 10.75 15.02
C ARG A 199 -6.12 11.95 15.26
N ARG A 200 -7.00 12.25 14.31
CA ARG A 200 -8.09 13.19 14.56
C ARG A 200 -9.01 12.55 15.58
N SER A 201 -9.18 13.18 16.74
CA SER A 201 -10.26 12.82 17.65
C SER A 201 -11.57 13.11 16.92
N GLU A 202 -12.22 12.09 16.40
CA GLU A 202 -13.59 12.25 15.94
C GLU A 202 -14.48 12.58 17.14
N VAL A 203 -15.48 13.44 16.91
CA VAL A 203 -16.47 13.73 17.94
C VAL A 203 -17.22 12.43 18.20
N VAL A 204 -17.06 11.88 19.41
CA VAL A 204 -17.83 10.71 19.83
C VAL A 204 -19.30 11.06 19.65
N PRO A 205 -20.06 10.31 18.83
CA PRO A 205 -21.47 10.57 18.64
C PRO A 205 -22.15 10.61 20.01
N SER A 206 -22.97 11.65 20.25
CA SER A 206 -23.71 11.77 21.52
C SER A 206 -24.74 10.67 21.74
N THR A 207 -25.06 9.92 20.68
CA THR A 207 -25.96 8.77 20.70
C THR A 207 -25.15 7.49 20.50
N PRO A 208 -25.29 6.49 21.39
CA PRO A 208 -24.64 5.21 21.20
C PRO A 208 -25.19 4.54 19.93
N PHE A 209 -24.29 3.97 19.14
CA PHE A 209 -24.66 3.17 17.98
C PHE A 209 -25.37 1.89 18.47
N ASN A 210 -26.57 1.63 17.96
CA ASN A 210 -27.30 0.40 18.25
C ASN A 210 -27.08 -0.62 17.12
N PRO A 211 -26.24 -1.65 17.32
CA PRO A 211 -25.95 -2.61 16.26
C PRO A 211 -27.19 -3.44 15.90
N PRO A 212 -27.40 -3.77 14.61
CA PRO A 212 -28.46 -4.68 14.22
C PRO A 212 -28.20 -6.08 14.77
N SER A 213 -29.28 -6.83 15.05
CA SER A 213 -29.16 -8.25 15.42
C SER A 213 -28.56 -9.10 14.30
N LEU A 214 -28.88 -8.76 13.06
CA LEU A 214 -28.19 -9.28 11.88
C LEU A 214 -28.16 -8.16 10.86
N GLY A 215 -26.97 -7.80 10.36
CA GLY A 215 -26.88 -6.75 9.36
C GLY A 215 -25.46 -6.38 8.99
N VAL A 216 -25.35 -5.46 8.04
CA VAL A 216 -24.08 -4.92 7.57
C VAL A 216 -24.09 -3.41 7.73
N THR A 217 -23.09 -2.86 8.43
CA THR A 217 -22.85 -1.41 8.47
C THR A 217 -21.75 -1.08 7.49
N VAL A 218 -22.01 -0.20 6.54
CA VAL A 218 -21.03 0.27 5.55
C VAL A 218 -20.26 1.46 6.13
N LEU A 219 -18.95 1.29 6.36
CA LEU A 219 -18.02 2.32 6.84
C LEU A 219 -17.50 3.21 5.70
N GLY A 220 -17.42 2.64 4.50
CA GLY A 220 -17.04 3.32 3.27
C GLY A 220 -17.60 2.56 2.07
N ALA A 221 -17.99 3.30 1.03
CA ALA A 221 -18.61 2.74 -0.18
C ALA A 221 -17.90 3.17 -1.47
N SER A 222 -16.68 3.74 -1.36
CA SER A 222 -15.88 4.15 -2.52
C SER A 222 -14.72 3.18 -2.76
N HIS A 223 -13.81 3.54 -3.66
CA HIS A 223 -12.68 2.71 -4.06
C HIS A 223 -11.35 3.46 -3.90
N GLY A 224 -10.22 2.74 -3.90
CA GLY A 224 -8.91 3.36 -3.70
C GLY A 224 -8.48 4.34 -4.79
N PHE A 225 -9.16 4.36 -5.94
CA PHE A 225 -8.92 5.32 -7.03
C PHE A 225 -9.80 6.58 -6.99
N ASP A 226 -10.66 6.73 -5.99
CA ASP A 226 -11.46 7.93 -5.77
C ASP A 226 -10.72 8.81 -4.76
N PRO A 227 -10.20 9.99 -5.17
CA PRO A 227 -9.45 10.86 -4.27
C PRO A 227 -10.24 11.36 -3.06
N ALA A 228 -11.57 11.47 -3.20
CA ALA A 228 -12.44 12.08 -2.20
C ALA A 228 -13.18 11.05 -1.33
N GLY A 229 -13.51 9.88 -1.88
CA GLY A 229 -14.28 8.86 -1.19
C GLY A 229 -13.46 8.02 -0.20
N LYS A 230 -14.11 7.63 0.90
CA LYS A 230 -13.59 6.60 1.82
C LYS A 230 -13.58 5.25 1.11
N THR A 231 -12.43 4.58 1.11
CA THR A 231 -12.31 3.23 0.53
C THR A 231 -13.29 2.27 1.20
N THR A 232 -13.77 1.29 0.44
CA THR A 232 -14.80 0.36 0.89
C THR A 232 -14.42 -0.27 2.22
N GLY A 233 -15.36 -0.25 3.16
CA GLY A 233 -15.24 -0.98 4.41
C GLY A 233 -16.61 -1.27 5.00
N PHE A 234 -16.76 -2.40 5.68
CA PHE A 234 -18.00 -2.81 6.30
C PHE A 234 -17.78 -3.64 7.56
N VAL A 235 -18.79 -3.61 8.44
CA VAL A 235 -18.90 -4.44 9.64
C VAL A 235 -20.09 -5.37 9.46
N ILE A 236 -19.87 -6.66 9.64
CA ILE A 236 -20.93 -7.67 9.70
C ILE A 236 -21.31 -7.90 11.16
N TRP A 237 -22.60 -7.78 11.44
CA TRP A 237 -23.18 -7.97 12.77
C TRP A 237 -23.97 -9.26 12.85
N VAL A 238 -23.75 -10.03 13.92
CA VAL A 238 -24.59 -11.16 14.33
C VAL A 238 -24.81 -11.09 15.83
N ASP A 239 -26.07 -11.15 16.25
CA ASP A 239 -26.54 -10.96 17.62
C ASP A 239 -25.97 -9.72 18.31
N GLY A 240 -25.87 -8.62 17.55
CA GLY A 240 -25.34 -7.34 18.02
C GLY A 240 -23.82 -7.32 18.23
N ARG A 241 -23.10 -8.36 17.78
CA ARG A 241 -21.64 -8.49 17.86
C ARG A 241 -20.99 -8.38 16.50
N VAL A 242 -19.75 -7.89 16.48
CA VAL A 242 -18.92 -7.85 15.29
C VAL A 242 -18.37 -9.24 14.99
N GLU A 243 -18.79 -9.82 13.87
CA GLU A 243 -18.25 -11.10 13.37
C GLU A 243 -17.13 -10.89 12.36
N ALA A 244 -17.23 -9.85 11.53
CA ALA A 244 -16.20 -9.53 10.55
C ALA A 244 -16.10 -8.03 10.29
N VAL A 245 -14.87 -7.58 10.04
CA VAL A 245 -14.57 -6.24 9.55
C VAL A 245 -13.72 -6.40 8.30
N ALA A 246 -14.14 -5.78 7.21
CA ALA A 246 -13.34 -5.66 5.99
C ALA A 246 -13.16 -4.17 5.67
N GLY A 247 -11.96 -3.74 5.32
CA GLY A 247 -11.70 -2.36 4.87
C GLY A 247 -10.22 -1.97 4.89
N ALA A 248 -9.85 -1.00 4.05
CA ALA A 248 -8.48 -0.49 3.88
C ALA A 248 -8.07 0.57 4.94
N GLU A 249 -8.64 0.47 6.15
CA GLU A 249 -8.49 1.34 7.34
C GLU A 249 -9.54 2.43 7.63
N HIS A 250 -9.60 2.77 8.94
CA HIS A 250 -10.56 3.56 9.75
C HIS A 250 -11.72 2.77 10.33
N GLY A 251 -11.41 1.68 11.04
CA GLY A 251 -12.33 1.05 11.98
C GLY A 251 -11.67 0.87 13.35
N ASP A 252 -11.87 1.82 14.26
CA ASP A 252 -11.74 1.54 15.69
C ASP A 252 -12.89 0.60 16.06
N ALA A 253 -12.68 -0.70 15.87
CA ALA A 253 -13.48 -1.71 16.55
C ALA A 253 -12.93 -1.83 17.98
N GLU A 254 -13.24 -0.85 18.83
CA GLU A 254 -13.08 -1.05 20.27
C GLU A 254 -13.94 -2.25 20.66
N ARG A 255 -13.28 -3.29 21.19
CA ARG A 255 -13.98 -4.36 21.92
C ARG A 255 -14.60 -3.72 23.15
N GLY A 256 -15.84 -3.29 23.04
CA GLY A 256 -16.68 -3.02 24.20
C GLY A 256 -16.78 -4.30 25.01
N ARG A 257 -16.02 -4.38 26.11
CA ARG A 257 -16.38 -5.28 27.21
C ARG A 257 -17.72 -4.80 27.73
N VAL A 258 -18.77 -5.54 27.43
CA VAL A 258 -19.96 -5.56 28.27
C VAL A 258 -19.55 -6.34 29.52
N GLU A 259 -19.82 -5.75 30.68
CA GLU A 259 -19.55 -6.31 32.02
C GLU A 259 -20.04 -7.77 32.17
#